data_AF-A0A914M2W7-F1
#
_entry.id   AF-A0A914M2W7-F1
#
_cell.length_a   1.000
_cell.length_b   1.000
_cell.length_c   1.000
_cell.angle_alpha   90.00
_cell.angle_beta   90.00
_cell.angle_gamma   90.00
#
_symmetry.space_group_name_H-M   'P 1'
#
loop_
_entity.id
_entity.type
_entity.pdbx_description
1 polymer ?
#
loop_
_entity_poly.entity_id
_entity_poly.type
_entity_poly.pdbx_seq_one_letter_code
_entity_poly.pdbx_strand_id
1 'polypeptide(L)'
;MSEISGAIRERESLCLRLTLSNEVPIRAALLFAEGIFDSECYTVHPNGKESAELNVNFCPAKNVFAELFIKVFAGYSIERQLRVFEVNQVLPRFVTFVQIDQSIAQQKPPECFVSFRLQSRIDQLRLWICENFAFVDEEKLQNEPSLVAESEGNDGGKKLQLYFFCTRNQEMLYINWDLNR
;
A
#
# COMPACT_ATOMS: atom_id res chain seq x y z
N MET A 1 -8.08 15.67 -31.42
CA MET A 1 -7.50 16.03 -30.12
C MET A 1 -8.33 15.33 -29.05
N SER A 2 -8.33 13.99 -29.10
CA SER A 2 -7.65 13.11 -28.13
C SER A 2 -8.28 13.20 -26.74
N GLU A 3 -9.46 12.58 -26.65
CA GLU A 3 -10.11 12.13 -25.44
C GLU A 3 -9.20 11.14 -24.70
N ILE A 4 -8.41 11.62 -23.75
CA ILE A 4 -7.75 10.77 -22.75
C ILE A 4 -7.91 11.49 -21.40
N SER A 5 -9.15 11.76 -21.02
CA SER A 5 -9.49 11.91 -19.61
C SER A 5 -9.76 10.49 -19.13
N GLY A 6 -8.73 9.90 -18.53
CA GLY A 6 -8.77 8.54 -18.02
C GLY A 6 -10.00 8.37 -17.14
N ALA A 7 -10.92 7.53 -17.59
CA ALA A 7 -11.77 6.79 -16.67
C ALA A 7 -10.80 6.06 -15.73
N ILE A 8 -10.58 6.65 -14.55
CA ILE A 8 -10.03 5.96 -13.41
C ILE A 8 -11.04 4.84 -13.18
N ARG A 9 -10.78 3.68 -13.77
CA ARG A 9 -11.50 2.45 -13.45
C ARG A 9 -11.42 2.37 -11.94
N GLU A 10 -12.56 2.27 -11.27
CA GLU A 10 -12.68 1.83 -9.88
C GLU A 10 -12.12 0.39 -9.80
N ARG A 11 -10.81 0.26 -9.95
CA ARG A 11 -10.04 -0.88 -9.53
C ARG A 11 -9.52 -0.49 -8.16
N GLU A 12 -9.59 -1.41 -7.21
CA GLU A 12 -8.97 -1.21 -5.91
C GLU A 12 -7.51 -0.80 -6.15
N SER A 13 -7.20 0.43 -5.76
CA SER A 13 -5.93 1.09 -6.04
C SER A 13 -5.33 1.57 -4.73
N LEU A 14 -4.02 1.75 -4.71
CA LEU A 14 -3.39 2.41 -3.57
C LEU A 14 -3.79 3.88 -3.57
N CYS A 15 -4.22 4.37 -2.42
CA CYS A 15 -4.60 5.76 -2.21
C CYS A 15 -3.54 6.44 -1.36
N LEU A 16 -2.84 7.42 -1.94
CA LEU A 16 -1.98 8.33 -1.20
C LEU A 16 -2.78 9.58 -0.86
N ARG A 17 -2.95 9.85 0.43
CA ARG A 17 -3.59 11.07 0.93
C ARG A 17 -2.53 12.11 1.26
N LEU A 18 -2.61 13.27 0.60
CA LEU A 18 -1.76 14.42 0.85
C LEU A 18 -2.59 15.48 1.57
N THR A 19 -2.11 15.96 2.71
CA THR A 19 -2.80 16.99 3.51
C THR A 19 -1.82 18.07 3.94
N LEU A 20 -2.22 19.33 3.79
CA LEU A 20 -1.49 20.48 4.33
C LEU A 20 -2.14 20.96 5.63
N SER A 21 -1.32 21.20 6.66
CA SER A 21 -1.79 21.53 8.02
C SER A 21 -2.35 22.94 8.18
N ASN A 22 -2.16 23.82 7.20
CA ASN A 22 -2.47 25.24 7.29
C ASN A 22 -3.67 25.66 6.41
N GLU A 23 -4.52 24.71 6.00
CA GLU A 23 -5.70 24.95 5.15
C GLU A 23 -5.40 25.62 3.80
N VAL A 24 -4.13 25.67 3.40
CA VAL A 24 -3.74 26.19 2.08
C VAL A 24 -4.07 25.14 1.02
N PRO A 25 -4.78 25.51 -0.06
CA PRO A 25 -5.22 24.53 -1.02
C PRO A 25 -4.06 23.97 -1.85
N ILE A 26 -4.14 22.66 -2.10
CA ILE A 26 -3.25 21.93 -2.99
C ILE A 26 -3.73 22.16 -4.43
N ARG A 27 -2.84 22.70 -5.27
CA ARG A 27 -3.09 23.03 -6.68
C ARG A 27 -2.67 21.91 -7.62
N ALA A 28 -1.61 21.20 -7.27
CA ALA A 28 -1.13 20.05 -8.02
C ALA A 28 -0.20 19.21 -7.14
N ALA A 29 -0.03 17.95 -7.52
CA ALA A 29 1.02 17.09 -7.00
C ALA A 29 1.73 16.39 -8.17
N LEU A 30 3.06 16.31 -8.08
CA LEU A 30 3.88 15.51 -8.97
C LEU A 30 4.52 14.39 -8.15
N LEU A 31 4.33 13.16 -8.59
CA LEU A 31 4.88 11.96 -7.99
C LEU A 31 5.92 11.38 -8.93
N PHE A 32 7.12 11.09 -8.43
CA PHE A 32 8.20 10.47 -9.19
C PHE A 32 8.58 9.15 -8.52
N ALA A 33 8.58 8.07 -9.29
CA ALA A 33 9.03 6.77 -8.82
C ALA A 33 9.37 5.87 -10.01
N GLU A 34 10.53 5.22 -9.95
CA GLU A 34 10.95 4.26 -10.97
C GLU A 34 10.15 2.94 -10.83
N GLY A 35 9.62 2.43 -11.94
CA GLY A 35 8.96 1.13 -11.99
C GLY A 35 7.57 1.06 -11.33
N ILE A 36 7.07 2.17 -10.80
CA ILE A 36 5.71 2.29 -10.25
C ILE A 36 4.71 2.79 -11.30
N PHE A 37 5.10 3.82 -12.06
CA PHE A 37 4.27 4.43 -13.10
C PHE A 37 4.76 4.02 -14.50
N ASP A 38 3.89 4.12 -15.50
CA ASP A 38 4.24 3.85 -16.91
C ASP A 38 5.21 4.92 -17.47
N SER A 39 5.17 6.12 -16.91
CA SER A 39 6.07 7.25 -17.17
C SER A 39 6.98 7.55 -15.97
N GLU A 40 7.97 8.42 -16.15
CA GLU A 40 8.89 8.82 -15.07
C GLU A 40 8.19 9.56 -13.91
N CYS A 41 7.08 10.22 -14.21
CA CYS A 41 6.28 10.93 -13.21
C CYS A 41 4.78 10.74 -13.43
N TYR A 42 4.02 10.93 -12.37
CA TYR A 42 2.57 10.96 -12.34
C TYR A 42 2.10 12.30 -11.79
N THR A 43 1.32 13.03 -12.60
CA THR A 43 0.87 14.38 -12.25
C THR A 43 -0.62 14.37 -11.95
N VAL A 44 -1.01 14.99 -10.84
CA VAL A 44 -2.40 15.16 -10.45
C VAL A 44 -2.70 16.64 -10.28
N HIS A 45 -3.76 17.09 -10.93
CA HIS A 45 -4.30 18.44 -10.78
C HIS A 45 -5.76 18.32 -10.30
N PRO A 46 -6.10 18.67 -9.05
CA PRO A 46 -7.49 18.69 -8.60
C PRO A 46 -8.31 19.65 -9.46
N ASN A 47 -9.26 19.11 -10.20
CA ASN A 47 -10.25 19.88 -10.94
C ASN A 47 -11.47 20.05 -10.02
N GLY A 48 -11.64 21.22 -9.42
CA GLY A 48 -12.79 21.49 -8.57
C GLY A 48 -12.50 22.49 -7.46
N LYS A 49 -13.16 22.27 -6.32
CA LYS A 49 -13.08 23.13 -5.14
C LYS A 49 -11.66 23.12 -4.56
N GLU A 50 -11.19 24.30 -4.17
CA GLU A 50 -9.95 24.44 -3.40
C GLU A 50 -10.02 23.63 -2.11
N SER A 51 -9.04 22.74 -1.92
CA SER A 51 -8.95 21.82 -0.79
C SER A 51 -7.50 21.68 -0.37
N ALA A 52 -7.25 21.67 0.94
CA ALA A 52 -5.94 21.36 1.51
C ALA A 52 -5.63 19.85 1.53
N GLU A 53 -6.59 19.02 1.09
CA GLU A 53 -6.48 17.58 0.94
C GLU A 53 -6.56 17.16 -0.53
N LEU A 54 -5.68 16.25 -0.94
CA LEU A 54 -5.65 15.63 -2.26
C LEU A 54 -5.43 14.11 -2.13
N ASN A 55 -6.35 13.33 -2.67
CA ASN A 55 -6.22 11.88 -2.77
C ASN A 55 -5.69 11.49 -4.15
N VAL A 56 -4.58 10.75 -4.17
CA VAL A 56 -3.92 10.28 -5.40
C VAL A 56 -4.02 8.77 -5.45
N ASN A 57 -4.81 8.28 -6.39
CA ASN A 57 -4.97 6.85 -6.66
C ASN A 57 -3.98 6.39 -7.72
N PHE A 58 -3.25 5.30 -7.44
CA PHE A 58 -2.34 4.67 -8.39
C PHE A 58 -2.26 3.15 -8.19
N CYS A 59 -1.86 2.42 -9.23
CA CYS A 59 -1.77 0.97 -9.21
C CYS A 59 -0.39 0.52 -9.74
N PRO A 60 0.57 0.19 -8.87
CA PRO A 60 1.88 -0.31 -9.30
C PRO A 60 1.74 -1.56 -10.18
N ALA A 61 2.36 -1.54 -11.36
CA ALA A 61 2.31 -2.65 -12.30
C ALA A 61 3.19 -3.86 -11.88
N LYS A 62 4.19 -3.63 -11.03
CA LYS A 62 5.19 -4.62 -10.60
C LYS A 62 5.37 -4.58 -9.09
N ASN A 63 5.86 -5.70 -8.54
CA ASN A 63 6.23 -5.81 -7.12
C ASN A 63 7.68 -5.36 -6.96
N VAL A 64 7.89 -4.06 -6.77
CA VAL A 64 9.21 -3.44 -6.65
C VAL A 64 9.26 -2.59 -5.39
N PHE A 65 10.41 -2.61 -4.72
CA PHE A 65 10.70 -1.61 -3.70
C PHE A 65 11.01 -0.31 -4.43
N ALA A 66 10.36 0.79 -4.03
CA ALA A 66 10.53 2.08 -4.69
C ALA A 66 10.47 3.22 -3.69
N GLU A 67 11.22 4.29 -3.98
CA GLU A 67 11.07 5.56 -3.28
C GLU A 67 10.21 6.49 -4.14
N LEU A 68 9.18 7.05 -3.51
CA LEU A 68 8.24 7.98 -4.10
C LEU A 68 8.63 9.40 -3.69
N PHE A 69 9.16 10.17 -4.64
CA PHE A 69 9.45 11.58 -4.45
C PHE A 69 8.22 12.39 -4.85
N ILE A 70 7.69 13.18 -3.93
CA ILE A 70 6.43 13.89 -4.11
C ILE A 70 6.70 15.39 -4.02
N LYS A 71 6.25 16.14 -5.02
CA LYS A 71 6.24 17.60 -5.01
C LYS A 71 4.81 18.11 -5.00
N VAL A 72 4.44 18.81 -3.94
CA VAL A 72 3.10 19.37 -3.74
C VAL A 72 3.14 20.88 -3.98
N PHE A 73 2.32 21.34 -4.92
CA PHE A 73 2.17 22.75 -5.24
C PHE A 73 0.97 23.30 -4.48
N ALA A 74 1.18 24.30 -3.64
CA ALA A 74 0.17 24.84 -2.76
C ALA A 74 0.07 26.36 -2.90
N GLY A 75 -1.15 26.87 -2.85
CA GLY A 75 -1.44 28.30 -2.94
C GLY A 75 -2.86 28.56 -3.43
N TYR A 76 -3.35 29.76 -3.15
CA TYR A 76 -4.71 30.17 -3.51
C TYR A 76 -4.81 30.55 -4.99
N SER A 77 -6.00 30.44 -5.60
CA SER A 77 -6.23 30.74 -7.03
C SER A 77 -5.78 32.14 -7.47
N ILE A 78 -5.77 33.11 -6.55
CA ILE A 78 -5.36 34.50 -6.84
C ILE A 78 -3.83 34.66 -6.92
N GLU A 79 -3.09 33.72 -6.35
CA GLU A 79 -1.63 33.78 -6.28
C GLU A 79 -1.01 33.32 -7.61
N ARG A 80 -0.05 34.10 -8.13
CA ARG A 80 0.71 33.73 -9.33
C ARG A 80 1.93 32.86 -9.02
N GLN A 81 2.35 32.84 -7.75
CA GLN A 81 3.50 32.08 -7.29
C GLN A 81 3.02 31.08 -6.25
N LEU A 82 3.15 29.80 -6.57
CA LEU A 82 2.82 28.70 -5.67
C LEU A 82 4.04 28.30 -4.85
N ARG A 83 3.79 27.80 -3.64
CA ARG A 83 4.82 27.17 -2.81
C ARG A 83 4.95 25.71 -3.21
N VAL A 84 6.17 25.20 -3.23
CA VAL A 84 6.44 23.79 -3.50
C VAL A 84 6.95 23.14 -2.22
N PHE A 85 6.26 22.09 -1.80
CA PHE A 85 6.66 21.23 -0.70
C PHE A 85 7.16 19.91 -1.27
N GLU A 86 8.25 19.38 -0.72
CA GLU A 86 8.83 18.12 -1.15
C GLU A 86 8.73 17.11 0.00
N VAL A 87 8.28 15.90 -0.30
CA VAL A 87 8.18 14.80 0.66
C VAL A 87 8.52 13.49 -0.04
N ASN A 88 9.26 12.63 0.65
CA ASN A 88 9.64 11.32 0.13
C ASN A 88 8.95 10.24 0.96
N GLN A 89 8.42 9.22 0.29
CA GLN A 89 7.80 8.06 0.92
C GLN A 89 8.38 6.79 0.32
N VAL A 90 8.77 5.83 1.16
CA VAL A 90 9.19 4.51 0.69
C VAL A 90 7.97 3.61 0.50
N LEU A 91 7.92 2.90 -0.62
CA LEU A 91 6.92 1.89 -0.93
C LEU A 91 7.52 0.49 -0.75
N PRO A 92 6.92 -0.37 0.11
CA PRO A 92 7.33 -1.76 0.24
C PRO A 92 7.18 -2.54 -1.07
N ARG A 93 7.99 -3.58 -1.24
CA ARG A 93 8.02 -4.38 -2.49
C ARG A 93 6.66 -4.95 -2.88
N PHE A 94 5.88 -5.38 -1.89
CA PHE A 94 4.56 -5.99 -2.07
C PHE A 94 3.45 -5.02 -1.64
N VAL A 95 3.62 -3.71 -1.85
CA VAL A 95 2.63 -2.69 -1.46
C VAL A 95 1.21 -2.94 -2.01
N THR A 96 1.06 -3.65 -3.15
CA THR A 96 -0.26 -4.03 -3.69
C THR A 96 -0.95 -5.14 -2.93
N PHE A 97 -0.28 -5.80 -1.98
CA PHE A 97 -0.84 -6.84 -1.12
C PHE A 97 -1.16 -6.21 0.23
N VAL A 98 -2.44 -5.96 0.45
CA VAL A 98 -2.94 -5.33 1.69
C VAL A 98 -3.36 -6.44 2.65
N GLN A 99 -2.82 -6.43 3.87
CA GLN A 99 -3.25 -7.40 4.89
C GLN A 99 -4.73 -7.23 5.20
N ILE A 100 -5.46 -8.34 5.23
CA ILE A 100 -6.86 -8.38 5.65
C ILE A 100 -7.03 -9.31 6.86
N ASP A 101 -8.04 -9.03 7.68
CA ASP A 101 -8.38 -9.89 8.80
C ASP A 101 -8.91 -11.26 8.35
N GLN A 102 -8.60 -12.29 9.12
CA GLN A 102 -9.09 -13.66 8.86
C GLN A 102 -10.62 -13.75 8.85
N SER A 103 -11.29 -12.91 9.64
CA SER A 103 -12.77 -12.82 9.68
C SER A 103 -13.37 -12.32 8.37
N ILE A 104 -12.62 -11.54 7.60
CA ILE A 104 -12.98 -11.03 6.27
C ILE A 104 -12.58 -12.06 5.21
N ALA A 105 -11.47 -12.75 5.42
CA ALA A 105 -10.94 -13.81 4.57
C ALA A 105 -11.75 -15.12 4.59
N GLN A 106 -13.07 -15.10 4.86
CA GLN A 106 -13.97 -16.27 4.86
C GLN A 106 -14.02 -17.04 3.52
N GLN A 107 -13.28 -16.58 2.51
CA GLN A 107 -13.04 -17.32 1.28
C GLN A 107 -12.09 -18.50 1.54
N LYS A 108 -12.38 -19.65 0.93
CA LYS A 108 -11.50 -20.82 0.93
C LYS A 108 -10.08 -20.39 0.51
N PRO A 109 -9.01 -20.88 1.17
CA PRO A 109 -7.65 -20.58 0.74
C PRO A 109 -7.45 -20.98 -0.74
N PRO A 110 -6.56 -20.30 -1.48
CA PRO A 110 -6.26 -20.63 -2.86
C PRO A 110 -5.92 -22.12 -3.03
N GLU A 111 -6.39 -22.75 -4.11
CA GLU A 111 -6.18 -24.19 -4.34
C GLU A 111 -4.72 -24.51 -4.67
N CYS A 112 -4.02 -23.55 -5.27
CA CYS A 112 -2.61 -23.67 -5.61
C CYS A 112 -1.74 -23.17 -4.45
N PHE A 113 -0.78 -23.99 -4.01
CA PHE A 113 0.16 -23.63 -2.97
C PHE A 113 1.56 -24.18 -3.27
N VAL A 114 2.55 -23.57 -2.62
CA VAL A 114 3.93 -24.08 -2.57
C VAL A 114 4.32 -24.27 -1.10
N SER A 115 5.06 -25.33 -0.81
CA SER A 115 5.54 -25.62 0.55
C SER A 115 7.02 -25.92 0.52
N PHE A 116 7.75 -25.29 1.43
CA PHE A 116 9.19 -25.44 1.57
C PHE A 116 9.58 -25.21 3.02
N ARG A 117 10.79 -25.64 3.38
CA ARG A 117 11.36 -25.37 4.71
C ARG A 117 12.34 -24.22 4.59
N LEU A 118 12.25 -23.30 5.55
CA LEU A 118 13.15 -22.18 5.69
C LEU A 118 13.98 -22.36 6.95
N GLN A 119 15.29 -22.13 6.83
CA GLN A 119 16.23 -22.18 7.96
C GLN A 119 16.36 -20.79 8.62
N SER A 120 15.24 -20.08 8.78
CA SER A 120 15.18 -18.74 9.37
C SER A 120 14.38 -18.75 10.66
N ARG A 121 14.73 -17.88 11.61
CA ARG A 121 13.93 -17.71 12.83
C ARG A 121 12.61 -17.02 12.49
N ILE A 122 11.56 -17.32 13.26
CA ILE A 122 10.25 -16.70 13.07
C ILE A 122 10.30 -15.18 13.15
N ASP A 123 11.13 -14.61 14.04
CA ASP A 123 11.25 -13.16 14.20
C ASP A 123 11.85 -12.48 12.97
N GLN A 124 12.78 -13.15 12.28
CA GLN A 124 13.34 -12.63 11.03
C GLN A 124 12.30 -12.64 9.91
N LEU A 125 11.47 -13.67 9.86
CA LEU A 125 10.36 -13.71 8.90
C LEU A 125 9.33 -12.62 9.21
N ARG A 126 8.96 -12.43 10.48
CA ARG A 126 8.05 -11.36 10.90
C ARG A 126 8.57 -10.01 10.44
N LEU A 127 9.83 -9.69 10.74
CA LEU A 127 10.46 -8.45 10.30
C LEU A 127 10.44 -8.31 8.78
N TRP A 128 10.80 -9.38 8.05
CA TRP A 128 10.78 -9.36 6.59
C TRP A 128 9.38 -9.07 6.03
N ILE A 129 8.32 -9.66 6.61
CA ILE A 129 6.94 -9.39 6.19
C ILE A 129 6.60 -7.91 6.48
N CYS A 130 6.91 -7.41 7.68
CA CYS A 130 6.69 -6.02 8.07
C CYS A 130 7.39 -5.03 7.12
N GLU A 131 8.61 -5.33 6.67
CA GLU A 131 9.37 -4.47 5.76
C GLU A 131 8.91 -4.52 4.30
N ASN A 132 8.26 -5.62 3.89
CA ASN A 132 7.97 -5.86 2.47
C ASN A 132 6.48 -5.76 2.09
N PHE A 133 5.56 -5.78 3.04
CA PHE A 133 4.11 -5.70 2.80
C PHE A 133 3.48 -4.42 3.35
N ALA A 134 2.30 -4.08 2.85
CA ALA A 134 1.49 -2.97 3.36
C ALA A 134 0.49 -3.46 4.41
N PHE A 135 0.42 -2.75 5.54
CA PHE A 135 -0.48 -3.05 6.65
C PHE A 135 -1.50 -1.92 6.77
N VAL A 136 -2.77 -2.27 6.98
CA VAL A 136 -3.86 -1.28 7.12
C VAL A 136 -3.72 -0.45 8.40
N ASP A 137 -3.03 -0.99 9.40
CA ASP A 137 -2.90 -0.39 10.72
C ASP A 137 -1.46 -0.57 11.24
N GLU A 138 -0.57 0.31 10.80
CA GLU A 138 0.85 0.31 11.23
C GLU A 138 1.00 0.54 12.74
N GLU A 139 0.08 1.27 13.38
CA GLU A 139 0.07 1.51 14.83
C GLU A 139 -0.24 0.25 15.63
N LYS A 140 -1.12 -0.63 15.12
CA LYS A 140 -1.36 -1.93 15.75
C LYS A 140 -0.16 -2.87 15.63
N LEU A 141 0.64 -2.77 14.56
CA LEU A 141 1.82 -3.61 14.36
C LEU A 141 2.95 -3.32 15.37
N GLN A 142 3.07 -2.05 15.80
CA GLN A 142 4.07 -1.64 16.80
C GLN A 142 3.65 -1.98 18.23
N ASN A 143 2.35 -1.92 18.53
CA ASN A 143 1.81 -2.16 19.88
C ASN A 143 1.47 -3.63 20.15
N GLU A 144 1.16 -4.40 19.11
CA GLU A 144 0.76 -5.80 19.15
C GLU A 144 1.46 -6.56 17.99
N PRO A 145 2.70 -7.07 18.18
CA PRO A 145 3.35 -7.95 17.19
C PRO A 145 2.55 -9.26 16.93
N SER A 146 1.45 -9.46 17.66
CA SER A 146 0.38 -10.44 17.58
C SER A 146 -0.59 -10.29 16.41
N LEU A 147 -0.49 -9.23 15.57
CA LEU A 147 -1.30 -9.11 14.33
C LEU A 147 -1.11 -10.25 13.33
N VAL A 148 -0.13 -11.11 13.60
CA VAL A 148 -0.05 -12.41 12.99
C VAL A 148 -0.86 -13.37 13.84
N ALA A 149 -2.10 -13.65 13.42
CA ALA A 149 -3.03 -14.52 14.12
C ALA A 149 -2.34 -15.85 14.46
N GLU A 150 -1.88 -15.98 15.71
CA GLU A 150 -1.44 -17.24 16.28
C GLU A 150 -2.70 -18.05 16.52
N SER A 151 -3.10 -18.79 15.49
CA SER A 151 -4.22 -19.72 15.63
C SER A 151 -3.67 -21.01 16.25
N GLU A 152 -4.26 -21.43 17.38
CA GLU A 152 -4.05 -22.78 17.89
C GLU A 152 -4.64 -23.76 16.86
N GLY A 153 -3.77 -24.50 16.18
CA GLY A 153 -4.22 -25.59 15.32
C GLY A 153 -4.90 -26.66 16.17
N ASN A 154 -5.80 -27.43 15.56
CA ASN A 154 -6.50 -28.58 16.16
C ASN A 154 -5.54 -29.67 16.74
N ASP A 155 -4.24 -29.54 16.48
CA ASP A 155 -3.13 -30.40 16.91
C ASP A 155 -2.31 -29.82 18.09
N GLY A 156 -2.79 -28.74 18.74
CA GLY A 156 -2.09 -28.06 19.85
C GLY A 156 -0.85 -27.24 19.42
N GLY A 157 -0.64 -27.12 18.11
CA GLY A 157 0.49 -26.46 17.52
C GLY A 157 0.23 -25.00 17.17
N LYS A 158 1.14 -24.09 17.54
CA LYS A 158 1.05 -22.69 17.13
C LYS A 158 1.25 -22.57 15.61
N LYS A 159 0.40 -21.81 14.92
CA LYS A 159 0.55 -21.51 13.49
C LYS A 159 0.43 -20.02 13.25
N LEU A 160 1.23 -19.53 12.32
CA LEU A 160 1.18 -18.18 11.80
C LEU A 160 0.31 -18.19 10.55
N GLN A 161 -0.77 -17.41 10.53
CA GLN A 161 -1.63 -17.31 9.34
C GLN A 161 -1.80 -15.86 8.94
N LEU A 162 -1.49 -15.57 7.68
CA LEU A 162 -1.61 -14.24 7.10
C LEU A 162 -2.39 -14.31 5.79
N TYR A 163 -3.32 -13.37 5.66
CA TYR A 163 -4.16 -13.20 4.49
C TYR A 163 -3.89 -11.82 3.92
N PHE A 164 -3.56 -11.78 2.63
CA PHE A 164 -3.40 -10.54 1.89
C PHE A 164 -4.33 -10.55 0.69
N PHE A 165 -4.90 -9.40 0.40
CA PHE A 165 -5.68 -9.16 -0.79
C PHE A 165 -4.85 -8.34 -1.78
N CYS A 166 -4.74 -8.82 -3.02
CA CYS A 166 -3.99 -8.12 -4.05
C CYS A 166 -4.89 -7.12 -4.78
N THR A 167 -4.60 -5.83 -4.64
CA THR A 167 -5.38 -4.75 -5.27
C THR A 167 -5.33 -4.78 -6.80
N ARG A 168 -4.30 -5.41 -7.39
CA ARG A 168 -4.10 -5.45 -8.85
C ARG A 168 -5.03 -6.43 -9.57
N ASN A 169 -5.17 -7.64 -9.03
CA ASN A 169 -5.90 -8.74 -9.67
C ASN A 169 -7.05 -9.30 -8.81
N GLN A 170 -7.27 -8.73 -7.63
CA GLN A 170 -8.32 -9.12 -6.68
C GLN A 170 -8.19 -10.58 -6.21
N GLU A 171 -6.98 -11.12 -6.23
CA GLU A 171 -6.68 -12.46 -5.74
C GLU A 171 -6.11 -12.43 -4.32
N MET A 172 -6.27 -13.56 -3.64
CA MET A 172 -5.80 -13.77 -2.28
C MET A 172 -4.40 -14.39 -2.27
N LEU A 173 -3.54 -13.83 -1.43
CA LEU A 173 -2.29 -14.46 -1.01
C LEU A 173 -2.45 -14.95 0.42
N TYR A 174 -2.27 -16.25 0.62
CA TYR A 174 -2.29 -16.88 1.93
C TYR A 174 -0.89 -17.38 2.29
N ILE A 175 -0.37 -16.92 3.43
CA ILE A 175 0.89 -17.36 3.99
C ILE A 175 0.60 -18.10 5.30
N ASN A 176 1.01 -19.37 5.34
CA ASN A 176 0.90 -20.21 6.53
C ASN A 176 2.30 -20.65 6.98
N TRP A 177 2.54 -20.60 8.29
CA TRP A 177 3.75 -21.12 8.90
C TRP A 177 3.43 -21.99 10.11
N ASP A 178 3.96 -23.20 10.12
CA ASP A 178 3.87 -24.10 11.26
C ASP A 178 5.02 -23.80 12.24
N LEU A 179 4.71 -23.35 13.47
CA LEU A 179 5.71 -22.92 14.46
C LEU A 179 6.30 -24.09 15.28
N ASN A 180 5.84 -25.32 15.05
CA ASN A 180 6.22 -26.50 15.85
C ASN A 180 7.30 -27.38 15.18
N ARG A 181 8.07 -26.83 14.24
CA ARG A 181 9.18 -27.53 13.57
C ARG A 181 10.45 -26.71 13.58
#